data_AF-A0A366QWG6-F1
#
_entry.id   AF-A0A366QWG6-F1
#
_cell.length_a   1.000
_cell.length_b   1.000
_cell.length_c   1.000
_cell.angle_alpha   90.00
_cell.angle_beta   90.00
_cell.angle_gamma   90.00
#
_symmetry.space_group_name_H-M   'P 1'
#
loop_
_entity.id
_entity.type
_entity.pdbx_description
1 polymer ?
#
loop_
_entity_poly.entity_id
_entity_poly.type
_entity_poly.pdbx_seq_one_letter_code
_entity_poly.pdbx_strand_id
1 'polypeptide(L)'
;MVQQPLPASDAALSPRPSSVDVVLGSKVEPWLTATLERISRGERSLNSAFQHRTYLSETVSSPGAIWTLTSLMLPTTPESGLKRDADNPLVEAIMNYEMVYVEAYIVHIDMFWRNEVTYQLTKDTIDALVEYHKEIHCVDTKADTYDFIGKEQQCKKLHDDFVQDINKFVFRTHVTALEGLEEEGAGELLCGKSDKVKAKISSLMKPLEPPLPSYDERAFEGCAFLPPGQNIC
;
A
#
# COMPACT_ATOMS: atom_id res chain seq x y z
N MET A 1 20.33 -17.72 -36.72
CA MET A 1 20.55 -17.70 -35.25
C MET A 1 19.40 -16.90 -34.66
N VAL A 2 18.57 -17.56 -33.86
CA VAL A 2 17.35 -17.01 -33.27
C VAL A 2 17.76 -16.09 -32.12
N GLN A 3 17.32 -14.83 -32.17
CA GLN A 3 17.45 -13.89 -31.05
C GLN A 3 16.56 -14.37 -29.90
N GLN A 4 17.18 -14.78 -28.79
CA GLN A 4 16.47 -14.95 -27.53
C GLN A 4 16.01 -13.56 -27.03
N PRO A 5 14.73 -13.39 -26.66
CA PRO A 5 14.33 -12.21 -25.89
C PRO A 5 14.85 -12.36 -24.45
N LEU A 6 15.43 -11.28 -23.93
CA LEU A 6 15.69 -11.11 -22.50
C LEU A 6 14.35 -11.19 -21.75
N PRO A 7 14.24 -11.96 -20.66
CA PRO A 7 13.05 -11.91 -19.83
C PRO A 7 12.93 -10.51 -19.21
N ALA A 8 11.78 -9.90 -19.43
CA ALA A 8 11.39 -8.63 -18.84
C ALA A 8 11.20 -8.80 -17.33
N SER A 9 11.83 -7.89 -16.57
CA SER A 9 11.33 -7.37 -15.29
C SER A 9 10.88 -8.40 -14.25
N ASP A 10 11.82 -9.22 -13.77
CA ASP A 10 11.69 -9.85 -12.46
C ASP A 10 12.47 -8.96 -11.47
N ALA A 11 11.81 -7.92 -10.96
CA ALA A 11 12.31 -7.19 -9.81
C ALA A 11 12.13 -8.11 -8.60
N ALA A 12 13.10 -9.00 -8.40
CA ALA A 12 13.07 -10.04 -7.40
C ALA A 12 12.63 -9.46 -6.05
N LEU A 13 11.40 -9.82 -5.65
CA LEU A 13 10.92 -9.67 -4.28
C LEU A 13 12.01 -10.23 -3.38
N SER A 14 12.54 -9.40 -2.48
CA SER A 14 13.50 -9.91 -1.50
C SER A 14 12.77 -10.98 -0.67
N PRO A 15 13.25 -12.24 -0.68
CA PRO A 15 12.60 -13.30 0.06
C PRO A 15 12.55 -12.91 1.53
N ARG A 16 11.45 -13.25 2.19
CA ARG A 16 11.27 -13.00 3.62
C ARG A 16 12.53 -13.45 4.36
N PRO A 17 13.13 -12.58 5.21
CA PRO A 17 14.35 -12.94 5.90
C PRO A 17 14.07 -14.14 6.83
N SER A 18 14.96 -15.12 6.81
CA SER A 18 14.88 -16.30 7.69
C SER A 18 15.13 -15.98 9.16
N SER A 19 15.67 -14.80 9.44
CA SER A 19 15.86 -14.25 10.78
C SER A 19 15.67 -12.75 10.75
N VAL A 20 14.86 -12.26 11.68
CA VAL A 20 14.60 -10.83 11.88
C VAL A 20 15.62 -10.27 12.86
N ASP A 21 16.31 -9.22 12.44
CA ASP A 21 17.25 -8.50 13.31
C ASP A 21 16.50 -7.64 14.33
N VAL A 22 16.81 -7.88 15.61
CA VAL A 22 16.20 -7.21 16.75
C VAL A 22 17.30 -6.51 17.55
N VAL A 23 17.28 -5.19 17.52
CA VAL A 23 18.20 -4.35 18.28
C VAL A 23 17.50 -3.90 19.55
N LEU A 24 17.98 -4.37 20.69
CA LEU A 24 17.46 -4.05 22.02
C LEU A 24 18.56 -3.35 22.85
N GLY A 25 18.16 -2.33 23.61
CA GLY A 25 19.02 -1.73 24.61
C GLY A 25 19.28 -2.64 25.82
N SER A 26 20.18 -2.21 26.70
CA SER A 26 20.50 -2.93 27.94
C SER A 26 19.35 -2.93 28.95
N LYS A 27 18.48 -1.90 28.89
CA LYS A 27 17.27 -1.79 29.70
C LYS A 27 16.08 -2.20 28.84
N VAL A 28 15.31 -3.17 29.33
CA VAL A 28 14.06 -3.61 28.71
C VAL A 28 12.91 -2.79 29.26
N GLU A 29 12.04 -2.33 28.37
CA GLU A 29 10.82 -1.61 28.75
C GLU A 29 9.77 -2.58 29.32
N PRO A 30 9.07 -2.23 30.43
CA PRO A 30 8.14 -3.15 31.09
C PRO A 30 6.99 -3.67 30.20
N TRP A 31 6.52 -2.85 29.27
CA TRP A 31 5.45 -3.24 28.34
C TRP A 31 5.90 -4.40 27.43
N LEU A 32 7.18 -4.44 27.04
CA LEU A 32 7.71 -5.49 26.19
C LEU A 32 7.77 -6.82 26.94
N THR A 33 8.23 -6.79 28.19
CA THR A 33 8.22 -7.98 29.06
C THR A 33 6.79 -8.51 29.21
N ALA A 34 5.82 -7.65 29.52
CA ALA A 34 4.43 -8.05 29.66
C ALA A 34 3.85 -8.67 28.37
N THR A 35 4.14 -8.10 27.20
CA THR A 35 3.72 -8.67 25.91
C THR A 35 4.35 -10.03 25.66
N LEU A 36 5.66 -10.17 25.87
CA LEU A 36 6.37 -11.43 25.62
C LEU A 36 5.98 -12.53 26.62
N GLU A 37 5.72 -12.19 27.88
CA GLU A 37 5.18 -13.12 28.87
C GLU A 37 3.76 -13.57 28.49
N ARG A 38 2.92 -12.65 28.03
CA ARG A 38 1.56 -12.96 27.54
C ARG A 38 1.58 -14.02 26.43
N ILE A 39 2.42 -13.83 25.41
CA ILE A 39 2.46 -14.74 24.25
C ILE A 39 3.23 -16.05 24.54
N SER A 40 4.15 -16.05 25.51
CA SER A 40 4.90 -17.24 25.90
C SER A 40 4.13 -18.18 26.82
N ARG A 41 2.95 -17.76 27.31
CA ARG A 41 2.14 -18.50 28.29
C ARG A 41 2.93 -18.97 29.53
N GLY A 42 4.01 -18.27 29.87
CA GLY A 42 4.89 -18.62 30.98
C GLY A 42 5.83 -19.81 30.73
N GLU A 43 5.94 -20.33 29.50
CA GLU A 43 6.83 -21.44 29.16
C GLU A 43 8.32 -21.05 29.13
N ARG A 44 8.62 -19.75 29.00
CA ARG A 44 9.99 -19.24 28.97
C ARG A 44 10.19 -18.16 30.02
N SER A 45 11.33 -18.21 30.70
CA SER A 45 11.77 -17.14 31.60
C SER A 45 12.41 -15.99 30.83
N LEU A 46 11.95 -14.76 31.06
CA LEU A 46 12.40 -13.54 30.39
C LEU A 46 13.00 -12.58 31.43
N ASN A 47 14.19 -12.91 31.92
CA ASN A 47 14.86 -12.19 33.02
C ASN A 47 15.96 -11.22 32.55
N SER A 48 16.33 -11.26 31.27
CA SER A 48 17.43 -10.47 30.73
C SER A 48 17.12 -9.92 29.35
N ALA A 49 17.74 -8.79 28.98
CA ALA A 49 17.59 -8.19 27.64
C ALA A 49 17.94 -9.18 26.51
N PHE A 50 18.94 -10.04 26.74
CA PHE A 50 19.31 -11.09 25.79
C PHE A 50 18.17 -12.09 25.56
N GLN A 51 17.51 -12.56 26.63
CA GLN A 51 16.38 -13.49 26.51
C GLN A 51 15.19 -12.86 25.79
N HIS A 52 14.86 -11.61 26.09
CA HIS A 52 13.80 -10.88 25.38
C HIS A 52 14.11 -10.76 23.89
N ARG A 53 15.35 -10.40 23.54
CA ARG A 53 15.79 -10.28 22.15
C ARG A 53 15.68 -11.60 21.40
N THR A 54 16.23 -12.67 21.98
CA THR A 54 16.21 -14.00 21.35
C THR A 54 14.79 -14.50 21.17
N TYR A 55 13.95 -14.38 22.21
CA TYR A 55 12.57 -14.84 22.12
C TYR A 55 11.76 -14.02 21.11
N LEU A 56 11.86 -12.69 21.13
CA LEU A 56 11.18 -11.84 20.17
C LEU A 56 11.63 -12.15 18.73
N SER A 57 12.95 -12.27 18.49
CA SER A 57 13.50 -12.60 17.17
C SER A 57 12.99 -13.96 16.67
N GLU A 58 13.00 -15.00 17.51
CA GLU A 58 12.46 -16.33 17.15
C GLU A 58 10.97 -16.25 16.81
N THR A 59 10.18 -15.59 17.65
CA THR A 59 8.73 -15.45 17.47
C THR A 59 8.39 -14.75 16.16
N VAL A 60 9.00 -13.60 15.86
CA VAL A 60 8.68 -12.84 14.64
C VAL A 60 9.34 -13.40 13.38
N SER A 61 10.34 -14.28 13.53
CA SER A 61 10.95 -15.02 12.41
C SER A 61 10.17 -16.29 12.05
N SER A 62 9.16 -16.69 12.84
CA SER A 62 8.30 -17.84 12.56
C SER A 62 7.61 -17.71 11.20
N PRO A 63 7.52 -18.77 10.37
CA PRO A 63 6.80 -18.72 9.09
C PRO A 63 5.36 -18.20 9.20
N GLY A 64 4.69 -18.43 10.34
CA GLY A 64 3.33 -17.96 10.61
C GLY A 64 3.21 -16.53 11.14
N ALA A 65 4.33 -15.83 11.38
CA ALA A 65 4.32 -14.47 11.93
C ALA A 65 3.93 -13.42 10.88
N ILE A 66 2.64 -13.43 10.51
CA ILE A 66 2.00 -12.52 9.58
C ILE A 66 1.19 -11.49 10.37
N TRP A 67 1.35 -10.24 10.00
CA TRP A 67 0.69 -9.10 10.62
C TRP A 67 -0.35 -8.52 9.69
N THR A 68 -1.56 -8.34 10.20
CA THR A 68 -2.62 -7.59 9.52
C THR A 68 -2.40 -6.10 9.81
N LEU A 69 -1.93 -5.36 8.81
CA LEU A 69 -1.63 -3.94 8.97
C LEU A 69 -2.88 -3.08 8.85
N THR A 70 -3.79 -3.42 7.94
CA THR A 70 -5.09 -2.77 7.76
C THR A 70 -6.00 -3.65 6.90
N SER A 71 -7.30 -3.40 6.92
CA SER A 71 -8.26 -3.95 5.97
C SER A 71 -8.73 -2.85 5.00
N LEU A 72 -8.84 -3.18 3.72
CA LEU A 72 -9.34 -2.30 2.68
C LEU A 72 -10.66 -2.86 2.13
N MET A 73 -11.69 -2.02 2.07
CA MET A 73 -12.92 -2.34 1.33
C MET A 73 -12.72 -1.83 -0.08
N LEU A 74 -12.56 -2.73 -1.04
CA LEU A 74 -12.26 -2.40 -2.43
C LEU A 74 -13.39 -2.88 -3.34
N PRO A 75 -13.77 -2.11 -4.37
CA PRO A 75 -14.69 -2.57 -5.40
C PRO A 75 -14.17 -3.87 -6.05
N THR A 76 -15.07 -4.76 -6.44
CA THR A 76 -14.76 -5.99 -7.17
C THR A 76 -14.83 -5.82 -8.68
N THR A 77 -15.45 -4.74 -9.15
CA THR A 77 -15.54 -4.35 -10.56
C THR A 77 -15.33 -2.85 -10.73
N PRO A 78 -14.95 -2.38 -11.94
CA PRO A 78 -14.97 -0.97 -12.30
C PRO A 78 -16.34 -0.34 -12.06
N GLU A 79 -16.39 0.99 -11.88
CA GLU A 79 -17.61 1.74 -11.56
C GLU A 79 -18.75 1.50 -12.57
N SER A 80 -18.38 1.32 -13.84
CA SER A 80 -19.33 1.02 -14.93
C SER A 80 -20.00 -0.36 -14.81
N GLY A 81 -19.38 -1.30 -14.09
CA GLY A 81 -19.86 -2.67 -13.88
C GLY A 81 -20.46 -2.92 -12.49
N LEU A 82 -20.56 -1.90 -11.64
CA LEU A 82 -21.18 -2.04 -10.32
C LEU A 82 -22.67 -2.34 -10.47
N LYS A 83 -23.14 -3.36 -9.74
CA LYS A 83 -24.57 -3.66 -9.66
C LYS A 83 -25.24 -2.52 -8.91
N ARG A 84 -26.39 -2.07 -9.37
CA ARG A 84 -27.16 -1.00 -8.71
C ARG A 84 -28.47 -1.58 -8.23
N ASP A 85 -28.74 -1.45 -6.94
CA ASP A 85 -30.01 -1.82 -6.34
C ASP A 85 -30.56 -0.60 -5.59
N ALA A 86 -31.52 0.09 -6.23
CA ALA A 86 -32.10 1.31 -5.70
C ALA A 86 -32.87 1.11 -4.38
N ASP A 87 -33.28 -0.14 -4.09
CA ASP A 87 -34.11 -0.47 -2.94
C ASP A 87 -33.27 -0.92 -1.73
N ASN A 88 -32.01 -1.36 -1.93
CA ASN A 88 -31.18 -1.85 -0.83
C ASN A 88 -29.66 -1.56 -1.00
N PRO A 89 -29.17 -0.43 -0.44
CA PRO A 89 -27.76 -0.06 -0.46
C PRO A 89 -26.81 -1.05 0.22
N LEU A 90 -27.30 -1.85 1.19
CA LEU A 90 -26.46 -2.85 1.87
C LEU A 90 -26.21 -4.06 0.98
N VAL A 91 -27.24 -4.51 0.24
CA VAL A 91 -27.09 -5.60 -0.74
C VAL A 91 -26.16 -5.16 -1.86
N GLU A 92 -26.29 -3.91 -2.31
CA GLU A 92 -25.37 -3.32 -3.28
C GLU A 92 -23.92 -3.36 -2.79
N ALA A 93 -23.66 -2.90 -1.55
CA ALA A 93 -22.32 -2.91 -0.97
C ALA A 93 -21.74 -4.33 -0.86
N ILE A 94 -22.52 -5.31 -0.40
CA ILE A 94 -22.09 -6.71 -0.28
C ILE A 94 -21.77 -7.34 -1.64
N MET A 95 -22.50 -6.95 -2.69
CA MET A 95 -22.30 -7.51 -4.03
C MET A 95 -21.11 -6.91 -4.78
N ASN A 96 -20.73 -5.69 -4.43
CA ASN A 96 -19.79 -4.88 -5.20
C ASN A 96 -18.44 -4.68 -4.52
N TYR A 97 -18.32 -4.95 -3.22
CA TYR A 97 -17.09 -4.70 -2.46
C TYR A 97 -16.59 -5.97 -1.78
N GLU A 98 -15.28 -6.13 -1.77
CA GLU A 98 -14.58 -7.19 -1.06
C GLU A 98 -13.61 -6.59 -0.04
N MET A 99 -13.41 -7.34 1.05
CA MET A 99 -12.44 -6.98 2.08
C MET A 99 -11.09 -7.61 1.76
N VAL A 100 -10.10 -6.78 1.47
CA VAL A 100 -8.71 -7.19 1.27
C VAL A 100 -7.93 -6.90 2.55
N TYR A 101 -7.34 -7.94 3.15
CA TYR A 101 -6.44 -7.80 4.29
C TYR A 101 -5.04 -7.47 3.79
N VAL A 102 -4.49 -6.34 4.27
CA VAL A 102 -3.12 -5.94 3.96
C VAL A 102 -2.21 -6.62 4.96
N GLU A 103 -1.57 -7.68 4.50
CA GLU A 103 -0.70 -8.53 5.31
C GLU A 103 0.78 -8.19 5.09
N ALA A 104 1.55 -8.30 6.16
CA ALA A 104 2.98 -8.02 6.15
C ALA A 104 3.72 -8.88 7.17
N TYR A 105 5.04 -8.95 7.05
CA TYR A 105 5.92 -9.52 8.06
C TYR A 105 6.89 -8.46 8.58
N ILE A 106 7.35 -8.64 9.81
CA ILE A 106 8.37 -7.78 10.41
C ILE A 106 9.73 -8.16 9.79
N VAL A 107 10.49 -7.16 9.35
CA VAL A 107 11.85 -7.34 8.81
C VAL A 107 12.93 -6.82 9.73
N HIS A 108 12.61 -5.84 10.58
CA HIS A 108 13.56 -5.23 11.48
C HIS A 108 12.87 -4.57 12.67
N ILE A 109 13.47 -4.71 13.84
CA ILE A 109 13.04 -4.06 15.09
C ILE A 109 14.23 -3.32 15.67
N ASP A 110 14.11 -2.02 15.85
CA ASP A 110 15.11 -1.17 16.49
C ASP A 110 14.52 -0.45 17.69
N MET A 111 14.82 -0.95 18.89
CA MET A 111 14.43 -0.37 20.18
C MET A 111 15.58 0.38 20.86
N PHE A 112 16.68 0.66 20.15
CA PHE A 112 17.84 1.36 20.72
C PHE A 112 18.06 2.73 20.11
N TRP A 113 18.03 2.84 18.77
CA TRP A 113 18.28 4.11 18.09
C TRP A 113 16.99 4.84 17.73
N ARG A 114 16.07 4.15 17.05
CA ARG A 114 14.87 4.78 16.46
C ARG A 114 13.56 4.47 17.17
N ASN A 115 13.53 3.41 17.99
CA ASN A 115 12.28 2.90 18.56
C ASN A 115 11.24 2.60 17.46
N GLU A 116 11.68 1.95 16.38
CA GLU A 116 10.85 1.63 15.21
C GLU A 116 10.77 0.12 14.93
N VAL A 117 9.64 -0.30 14.37
CA VAL A 117 9.42 -1.60 13.76
C VAL A 117 9.16 -1.38 12.29
N THR A 118 9.78 -2.22 11.47
CA THR A 118 9.70 -2.16 10.02
C THR A 118 8.94 -3.38 9.50
N TYR A 119 7.88 -3.12 8.74
CA TYR A 119 7.02 -4.12 8.10
C TYR A 119 7.20 -4.08 6.59
N GLN A 120 7.21 -5.26 5.97
CA GLN A 120 7.22 -5.44 4.52
C GLN A 120 6.01 -6.30 4.11
N LEU A 121 5.33 -5.90 3.05
CA LEU A 121 4.11 -6.59 2.59
C LEU A 121 4.41 -8.03 2.14
N THR A 122 3.42 -8.90 2.32
CA THR A 122 3.47 -10.25 1.73
C THR A 122 3.33 -10.15 0.21
N LYS A 123 3.85 -11.17 -0.50
CA LYS A 123 3.67 -11.28 -1.95
C LYS A 123 2.20 -11.30 -2.33
N ASP A 124 1.38 -12.03 -1.58
CA ASP A 124 -0.06 -12.16 -1.84
C ASP A 124 -0.78 -10.80 -1.72
N THR A 125 -0.41 -9.99 -0.72
CA THR A 125 -0.93 -8.61 -0.59
C THR A 125 -0.49 -7.73 -1.76
N ILE A 126 0.77 -7.83 -2.17
CA ILE A 126 1.29 -7.05 -3.31
C ILE A 126 0.54 -7.45 -4.59
N ASP A 127 0.41 -8.74 -4.86
CA ASP A 127 -0.27 -9.26 -6.05
C ASP A 127 -1.73 -8.80 -6.09
N ALA A 128 -2.46 -8.91 -4.98
CA ALA A 128 -3.84 -8.46 -4.87
C ALA A 128 -4.00 -6.95 -5.14
N LEU A 129 -3.09 -6.12 -4.59
CA LEU A 129 -3.11 -4.67 -4.82
C LEU A 129 -2.73 -4.30 -6.26
N VAL A 130 -1.80 -5.02 -6.87
CA VAL A 130 -1.39 -4.84 -8.27
C VAL A 130 -2.53 -5.21 -9.22
N GLU A 131 -3.20 -6.33 -8.98
CA GLU A 131 -4.36 -6.76 -9.76
C GLU A 131 -5.50 -5.74 -9.64
N TYR A 132 -5.86 -5.34 -8.42
CA TYR A 132 -6.85 -4.29 -8.17
C TYR A 132 -6.51 -2.99 -8.92
N HIS A 133 -5.25 -2.55 -8.83
CA HIS A 133 -4.83 -1.32 -9.51
C HIS A 133 -4.98 -1.42 -11.03
N LYS A 134 -4.67 -2.58 -11.61
CA LYS A 134 -4.71 -2.79 -13.06
C LYS A 134 -6.13 -2.89 -13.60
N GLU A 135 -6.95 -3.72 -12.96
CA GLU A 135 -8.26 -4.11 -13.49
C GLU A 135 -9.38 -3.14 -13.10
N ILE A 136 -9.19 -2.36 -12.01
CA ILE A 136 -10.23 -1.48 -11.48
C ILE A 136 -9.74 -0.04 -11.49
N HIS A 137 -8.73 0.31 -10.69
CA HIS A 137 -8.28 1.71 -10.54
C HIS A 137 -7.87 2.34 -11.88
N CYS A 138 -7.06 1.67 -12.69
CA CYS A 138 -6.65 2.14 -14.01
C CYS A 138 -7.84 2.26 -14.98
N VAL A 139 -8.82 1.35 -14.91
CA VAL A 139 -9.99 1.37 -15.80
C VAL A 139 -10.89 2.55 -15.47
N ASP A 140 -11.21 2.74 -14.20
CA ASP A 140 -12.04 3.84 -13.72
C ASP A 140 -11.37 5.20 -13.98
N THR A 141 -10.09 5.32 -13.61
CA THR A 141 -9.34 6.56 -13.82
C THR A 141 -9.25 6.93 -15.32
N LYS A 142 -9.13 5.93 -16.21
CA LYS A 142 -9.22 6.17 -17.66
C LYS A 142 -10.62 6.60 -18.07
N ALA A 143 -11.67 6.00 -17.55
CA ALA A 143 -13.05 6.35 -17.90
C ALA A 143 -13.42 7.78 -17.46
N ASP A 144 -12.95 8.20 -16.29
CA ASP A 144 -13.23 9.51 -15.69
C ASP A 144 -12.49 10.67 -16.35
N THR A 145 -11.38 10.37 -17.02
CA THR A 145 -10.59 11.38 -17.74
C THR A 145 -11.06 11.48 -19.19
N TYR A 146 -11.17 12.69 -19.75
CA TYR A 146 -11.45 12.85 -21.18
C TYR A 146 -10.37 12.20 -22.06
N ASP A 147 -10.66 11.97 -23.35
CA ASP A 147 -9.68 11.35 -24.25
C ASP A 147 -8.61 12.35 -24.72
N PHE A 148 -7.34 11.94 -24.69
CA PHE A 148 -6.22 12.77 -25.13
C PHE A 148 -5.07 11.91 -25.67
N ILE A 149 -4.23 12.52 -26.50
CA ILE A 149 -3.09 11.84 -27.11
C ILE A 149 -2.13 11.35 -26.02
N GLY A 150 -1.87 10.04 -26.00
CA GLY A 150 -0.93 9.42 -25.05
C GLY A 150 -1.58 8.94 -23.74
N LYS A 151 -2.89 9.07 -23.57
CA LYS A 151 -3.64 8.58 -22.41
C LYS A 151 -3.34 7.12 -22.07
N GLU A 152 -3.36 6.24 -23.07
CA GLU A 152 -3.07 4.82 -22.89
C GLU A 152 -1.64 4.59 -22.37
N GLN A 153 -0.67 5.30 -22.94
CA GLN A 153 0.74 5.22 -22.54
C GLN A 153 0.95 5.75 -21.12
N GLN A 154 0.29 6.84 -20.76
CA GLN A 154 0.36 7.41 -19.42
C GLN A 154 -0.27 6.48 -18.38
N CYS A 155 -1.40 5.85 -18.69
CA CYS A 155 -2.01 4.89 -17.76
C CYS A 155 -1.18 3.62 -17.59
N LYS A 156 -0.51 3.15 -18.65
CA LYS A 156 0.45 2.06 -18.53
C LYS A 156 1.60 2.44 -17.60
N LYS A 157 2.16 3.64 -17.79
CA LYS A 157 3.22 4.17 -16.92
C LYS A 157 2.74 4.31 -15.47
N LEU A 158 1.52 4.79 -15.25
CA LEU A 158 0.90 4.91 -13.92
C LEU A 158 0.88 3.56 -13.19
N HIS A 159 0.49 2.49 -13.90
CA HIS A 159 0.50 1.14 -13.35
C HIS A 159 1.92 0.62 -13.10
N ASP A 160 2.85 0.82 -14.04
CA ASP A 160 4.24 0.39 -13.87
C ASP A 160 4.90 1.10 -12.66
N ASP A 161 4.64 2.40 -12.48
CA ASP A 161 5.09 3.19 -11.33
C ASP A 161 4.47 2.67 -10.02
N PHE A 162 3.17 2.35 -10.02
CA PHE A 162 2.50 1.74 -8.86
C PHE A 162 3.12 0.39 -8.48
N VAL A 163 3.32 -0.50 -9.45
CA VAL A 163 3.96 -1.81 -9.24
C VAL A 163 5.33 -1.62 -8.61
N GLN A 164 6.11 -0.65 -9.08
CA GLN A 164 7.42 -0.39 -8.51
C GLN A 164 7.34 0.13 -7.06
N ASP A 165 6.43 1.06 -6.79
CA ASP A 165 6.28 1.69 -5.48
C ASP A 165 5.74 0.70 -4.44
N ILE A 166 4.76 -0.14 -4.79
CA ILE A 166 4.17 -1.13 -3.88
C ILE A 166 5.15 -2.27 -3.56
N ASN A 167 5.97 -2.70 -4.53
CA ASN A 167 7.01 -3.71 -4.29
C ASN A 167 8.11 -3.22 -3.33
N LYS A 168 8.37 -1.91 -3.31
CA LYS A 168 9.33 -1.27 -2.40
C LYS A 168 8.67 -0.74 -1.14
N PHE A 169 7.37 -0.99 -0.95
CA PHE A 169 6.63 -0.45 0.17
C PHE A 169 7.13 -1.05 1.48
N VAL A 170 7.52 -0.15 2.38
CA VAL A 170 7.97 -0.48 3.72
C VAL A 170 7.23 0.43 4.70
N PHE A 171 6.54 -0.18 5.65
CA PHE A 171 5.85 0.56 6.70
C PHE A 171 6.69 0.57 7.97
N ARG A 172 7.05 1.77 8.43
CA ARG A 172 7.74 1.98 9.71
C ARG A 172 6.83 2.68 10.69
N THR A 173 6.83 2.19 11.92
CA THR A 173 6.06 2.76 13.03
C THR A 173 6.75 2.50 14.35
N HIS A 174 6.30 3.18 15.40
CA HIS A 174 6.90 3.08 16.72
C HIS A 174 6.78 1.66 17.31
N VAL A 175 7.78 1.21 18.09
CA VAL A 175 7.87 -0.15 18.68
C VAL A 175 6.69 -0.56 19.54
N THR A 176 5.93 0.40 20.08
CA THR A 176 4.63 0.14 20.73
C THR A 176 3.62 -0.57 19.83
N ALA A 177 3.84 -0.63 18.52
CA ALA A 177 3.04 -1.48 17.62
C ALA A 177 3.11 -2.96 18.01
N LEU A 178 4.22 -3.41 18.62
CA LEU A 178 4.39 -4.80 19.10
C LEU A 178 3.47 -5.16 20.27
N GLU A 179 2.75 -4.20 20.87
CA GLU A 179 1.72 -4.52 21.86
C GLU A 179 0.62 -5.44 21.27
N GLY A 180 0.35 -5.32 19.97
CA GLY A 180 -0.57 -6.19 19.22
C GLY A 180 0.01 -7.53 18.78
N LEU A 181 1.21 -7.90 19.24
CA LEU A 181 1.83 -9.19 18.96
C LEU A 181 1.03 -10.32 19.64
N GLU A 182 0.73 -11.38 18.91
CA GLU A 182 0.01 -12.56 19.38
C GLU A 182 0.91 -13.80 19.39
N GLU A 183 0.29 -14.93 19.70
CA GLU A 183 0.96 -16.24 19.64
C GLU A 183 1.48 -16.51 18.22
N GLU A 184 2.55 -17.30 18.12
CA GLU A 184 3.21 -17.65 16.86
C GLU A 184 3.78 -16.46 16.05
N GLY A 185 3.73 -15.24 16.61
CA GLY A 185 4.31 -14.03 16.05
C GLY A 185 3.38 -13.25 15.12
N ALA A 186 2.14 -13.71 14.95
CA ALA A 186 1.10 -12.95 14.26
C ALA A 186 0.73 -11.68 15.05
N GLY A 187 -0.05 -10.79 14.44
CA GLY A 187 -0.54 -9.62 15.17
C GLY A 187 -1.27 -8.61 14.31
N GLU A 188 -1.73 -7.55 14.95
CA GLU A 188 -2.41 -6.44 14.30
C GLU A 188 -1.93 -5.08 14.78
N LEU A 189 -2.07 -4.06 13.92
CA LEU A 189 -1.70 -2.69 14.28
C LEU A 189 -2.77 -2.01 15.13
N LEU A 190 -2.45 -1.78 16.41
CA LEU A 190 -3.32 -1.09 17.37
C LEU A 190 -3.18 0.45 17.33
N CYS A 191 -4.16 1.12 17.94
CA CYS A 191 -4.20 2.57 18.19
C CYS A 191 -4.24 3.43 16.90
N GLY A 192 -5.06 3.06 15.91
CA GLY A 192 -5.24 3.83 14.67
C GLY A 192 -4.00 3.85 13.77
N LYS A 193 -3.00 2.98 14.02
CA LYS A 193 -1.85 2.82 13.13
C LYS A 193 -2.27 2.20 11.78
N SER A 194 -3.35 1.43 11.76
CA SER A 194 -3.98 0.90 10.55
C SER A 194 -4.43 2.00 9.58
N ASP A 195 -5.04 3.08 10.08
CA ASP A 195 -5.45 4.22 9.24
C ASP A 195 -4.27 4.87 8.54
N LYS A 196 -3.11 4.91 9.19
CA LYS A 196 -1.87 5.44 8.57
C LYS A 196 -1.37 4.53 7.43
N VAL A 197 -1.53 3.22 7.57
CA VAL A 197 -1.18 2.26 6.50
C VAL A 197 -2.14 2.44 5.33
N LYS A 198 -3.44 2.48 5.61
CA LYS A 198 -4.48 2.73 4.62
C LYS A 198 -4.22 4.01 3.84
N ALA A 199 -3.99 5.14 4.53
CA ALA A 199 -3.69 6.41 3.88
C ALA A 199 -2.42 6.34 3.00
N LYS A 200 -1.36 5.66 3.46
CA LYS A 200 -0.14 5.48 2.67
C LYS A 200 -0.37 4.65 1.42
N ILE A 201 -1.10 3.53 1.52
CA ILE A 201 -1.41 2.67 0.36
C ILE A 201 -2.31 3.43 -0.62
N SER A 202 -3.35 4.11 -0.14
CA SER A 202 -4.22 4.94 -0.98
C SER A 202 -3.44 6.06 -1.68
N SER A 203 -2.41 6.63 -1.06
CA SER A 203 -1.57 7.66 -1.70
C SER A 203 -0.72 7.14 -2.87
N LEU A 204 -0.50 5.82 -2.97
CA LEU A 204 0.16 5.20 -4.12
C LEU A 204 -0.77 5.10 -5.33
N MET A 205 -2.08 5.03 -5.10
CA MET A 205 -3.12 4.96 -6.13
C MET A 205 -3.36 6.35 -6.73
N LYS A 206 -2.40 6.82 -7.51
CA LYS A 206 -2.44 8.17 -8.12
C LYS A 206 -3.52 8.25 -9.21
N PRO A 207 -4.19 9.40 -9.37
CA PRO A 207 -5.09 9.64 -10.50
C PRO A 207 -4.30 9.86 -11.80
N LEU A 208 -4.99 9.77 -12.93
CA LEU A 208 -4.45 10.11 -14.24
C LEU A 208 -4.55 11.61 -14.43
N GLU A 209 -3.41 12.27 -14.66
CA GLU A 209 -3.37 13.71 -14.83
C GLU A 209 -3.40 14.07 -16.32
N PRO A 210 -4.46 14.73 -16.83
CA PRO A 210 -4.46 15.18 -18.20
C PRO A 210 -3.37 16.25 -18.41
N PRO A 211 -2.78 16.33 -19.62
CA PRO A 211 -1.84 17.39 -19.92
C PRO A 211 -2.50 18.74 -19.70
N LEU A 212 -1.80 19.66 -19.01
CA LEU A 212 -2.27 21.03 -18.85
C LEU A 212 -2.63 21.59 -20.23
N PRO A 213 -3.76 22.30 -20.37
CA PRO A 213 -4.10 22.92 -21.63
C PRO A 213 -2.95 23.84 -22.03
N SER A 214 -2.30 23.51 -23.15
CA SER A 214 -1.34 24.41 -23.76
C SER A 214 -2.13 25.67 -24.09
N TYR A 215 -1.80 26.79 -23.44
CA TYR A 215 -2.25 28.11 -23.87
C TYR A 215 -1.74 28.31 -25.30
N ASP A 216 -2.60 28.06 -26.28
CA ASP A 216 -2.31 28.43 -27.65
C ASP A 216 -2.68 29.91 -27.79
N GLU A 217 -1.69 30.79 -27.62
CA GLU A 217 -1.84 32.26 -27.78
C GLU A 217 -2.40 32.65 -29.16
N ARG A 218 -2.45 31.72 -30.13
CA ARG A 218 -2.97 31.97 -31.47
C ARG A 218 -4.49 31.87 -31.62
N ALA A 219 -5.24 31.52 -30.57
CA ALA A 219 -6.71 31.50 -30.65
C ALA A 219 -7.38 32.89 -30.57
N PHE A 220 -6.64 33.96 -30.25
CA PHE A 220 -7.17 35.32 -30.12
C PHE A 220 -6.92 36.26 -31.31
N GLU A 221 -6.25 35.82 -32.39
CA GLU A 221 -6.04 36.66 -33.59
C GLU A 221 -7.25 36.69 -34.55
N GLY A 222 -8.37 36.07 -34.19
CA GLY A 222 -9.58 36.00 -35.03
C GLY A 222 -10.67 37.04 -34.77
N CYS A 223 -10.65 37.76 -33.63
CA CYS A 223 -11.63 38.82 -33.37
C CYS A 223 -11.06 40.18 -33.79
N ALA A 224 -11.02 40.41 -35.10
CA ALA A 224 -10.86 41.76 -35.63
C ALA A 224 -12.01 42.64 -35.12
N PHE A 225 -11.69 43.58 -34.23
CA PHE A 225 -12.56 44.71 -33.91
C PHE A 225 -12.89 45.44 -35.21
N LEU A 226 -14.15 45.34 -35.67
CA LEU A 226 -14.70 46.22 -36.67
C LEU A 226 -14.61 47.67 -36.16
N PRO A 227 -13.90 48.59 -36.85
CA PRO A 227 -13.92 49.99 -36.46
C PRO A 227 -15.31 50.58 -36.68
N PRO A 228 -15.82 51.43 -35.77
CA PRO A 228 -17.10 52.05 -35.94
C PRO A 228 -17.01 53.18 -36.98
N GLY A 229 -17.80 53.07 -38.04
CA GLY A 229 -18.13 54.21 -38.91
C GLY A 229 -17.51 54.19 -40.30
N GLN A 230 -18.10 53.39 -41.20
CA GLN A 230 -18.20 53.77 -42.62
C GLN A 230 -19.63 53.48 -43.10
N ASN A 231 -20.47 54.52 -43.02
CA ASN A 231 -21.52 54.73 -44.03
C ASN A 231 -20.81 55.21 -45.31
N ILE A 232 -21.29 54.81 -46.48
CA ILE A 232 -21.54 55.68 -47.65
C ILE A 232 -22.23 54.83 -48.75
N CYS A 233 -23.42 55.33 -49.14
CA CYS A 233 -24.17 55.27 -50.40
C CYS A 233 -24.30 53.96 -51.20
#